data_AF-A0A2E9I099-F1
#
_entry.id   AF-A0A2E9I099-F1
#
_cell.length_a   1.000
_cell.length_b   1.000
_cell.length_c   1.000
_cell.angle_alpha   90.00
_cell.angle_beta   90.00
_cell.angle_gamma   90.00
#
_symmetry.space_group_name_H-M   'P 1'
#
loop_
_entity.id
_entity.type
_entity.pdbx_description
1 polymer ?
#
loop_
_entity_poly.entity_id
_entity_poly.type
_entity_poly.pdbx_seq_one_letter_code
_entity_poly.pdbx_strand_id
1 'polypeptide(L)'
;MTRPTRPRSPGLSRGLFAILALIWPSSALAEACTTERPGWDGTPANAISEALFLASSLPAVVLIVATALALRFRSKWGGLAVVSGWSILISLRVFGTDPTGTRQKATIEGCIGSPTLFIALVAAICIATILYTAPTERRSND
;
A
#
# COMPACT_ATOMS: atom_id res chain seq x y z
N MET A 1 -28.46 68.80 4.78
CA MET A 1 -29.57 67.82 4.77
C MET A 1 -28.99 66.44 4.48
N THR A 2 -29.30 65.48 5.35
CA THR A 2 -28.61 64.22 5.63
C THR A 2 -28.95 63.06 4.69
N ARG A 3 -27.95 62.25 4.29
CA ARG A 3 -28.10 60.78 4.22
C ARG A 3 -26.75 60.06 4.11
N PRO A 4 -26.40 59.15 5.05
CA PRO A 4 -25.30 58.22 4.88
C PRO A 4 -25.80 56.95 4.17
N THR A 5 -25.23 56.61 3.02
CA THR A 5 -25.47 55.32 2.35
C THR A 5 -24.46 54.29 2.86
N ARG A 6 -24.95 53.27 3.58
CA ARG A 6 -24.16 52.12 4.05
C ARG A 6 -23.43 51.43 2.90
N PRO A 7 -22.17 51.00 3.07
CA PRO A 7 -21.56 50.03 2.18
C PRO A 7 -22.24 48.67 2.36
N ARG A 8 -22.77 48.13 1.26
CA ARG A 8 -23.40 46.81 1.17
C ARG A 8 -22.28 45.78 1.04
N SER A 9 -21.95 45.09 2.13
CA SER A 9 -20.93 44.03 2.18
C SER A 9 -21.33 42.85 1.27
N PRO A 10 -20.61 42.57 0.16
CA PRO A 10 -20.84 41.39 -0.65
C PRO A 10 -19.65 40.42 -0.45
N GLY A 11 -19.82 39.35 0.31
CA GLY A 11 -18.71 38.38 0.35
C GLY A 11 -18.86 37.14 1.21
N LEU A 12 -19.70 37.14 2.25
CA LEU A 12 -19.69 36.01 3.18
C LEU A 12 -20.33 34.73 2.59
N SER A 13 -21.33 34.87 1.71
CA SER A 13 -21.98 33.72 1.06
C SER A 13 -21.15 33.06 -0.03
N ARG A 14 -20.30 33.83 -0.75
CA ARG A 14 -19.42 33.30 -1.80
C ARG A 14 -18.27 32.45 -1.22
N GLY A 15 -17.72 32.87 -0.08
CA GLY A 15 -16.68 32.11 0.62
C GLY A 15 -17.19 30.77 1.15
N LEU A 16 -18.41 30.73 1.66
CA LEU A 16 -19.01 29.50 2.19
C LEU A 16 -19.28 28.45 1.09
N PHE A 17 -19.72 28.88 -0.10
CA PHE A 17 -19.91 27.98 -1.25
C PHE A 17 -18.59 27.48 -1.84
N ALA A 18 -17.51 28.26 -1.79
CA ALA A 18 -16.18 27.81 -2.21
C ALA A 18 -15.57 26.79 -1.24
N ILE A 19 -15.80 26.93 0.07
CA ILE A 19 -15.38 25.95 1.08
C ILE A 19 -16.20 24.67 0.97
N LEU A 20 -17.51 24.78 0.71
CA LEU A 20 -18.38 23.61 0.51
C LEU A 20 -18.03 22.86 -0.80
N ALA A 21 -17.63 23.58 -1.85
CA ALA A 21 -17.13 22.99 -3.09
C ALA A 21 -15.75 22.33 -2.95
N LEU A 22 -14.92 22.76 -1.99
CA LEU A 22 -13.65 22.09 -1.65
C LEU A 22 -13.84 20.82 -0.81
N ILE A 23 -14.99 20.67 -0.15
CA ILE A 23 -15.34 19.50 0.67
C ILE A 23 -16.17 18.50 -0.13
N TRP A 24 -16.57 18.84 -1.36
CA TRP A 24 -17.30 17.89 -2.20
C TRP A 24 -16.35 16.76 -2.62
N PRO A 25 -16.55 15.52 -2.14
CA PRO A 25 -15.84 14.39 -2.72
C PRO A 25 -16.31 14.34 -4.16
N SER A 26 -15.37 14.43 -5.09
CA SER A 26 -15.60 14.19 -6.51
C SER A 26 -16.15 12.79 -6.67
N SER A 27 -17.47 12.64 -6.62
CA SER A 27 -18.19 11.36 -6.72
C SER A 27 -17.94 10.68 -8.08
N ALA A 28 -17.40 11.39 -9.06
CA ALA A 28 -16.95 10.86 -10.34
C ALA A 28 -15.52 10.26 -10.33
N LEU A 29 -14.77 10.42 -9.23
CA LEU A 29 -13.42 9.86 -9.01
C LEU A 29 -13.41 8.82 -7.87
N ALA A 30 -14.58 8.40 -7.37
CA ALA A 30 -14.68 7.45 -6.26
C ALA A 30 -15.04 6.03 -6.72
N GLU A 31 -15.49 5.83 -7.96
CA GLU A 31 -15.97 4.53 -8.44
C GLU A 31 -14.89 3.43 -8.39
N ALA A 32 -13.64 3.74 -8.79
CA ALA A 32 -12.55 2.78 -8.74
C ALA A 32 -12.15 2.48 -7.29
N CYS A 33 -12.10 3.48 -6.41
CA CYS A 33 -11.83 3.30 -4.98
C CYS A 33 -12.93 2.51 -4.26
N THR A 34 -14.21 2.71 -4.58
CA THR A 34 -15.30 1.91 -4.01
C THR A 34 -15.30 0.47 -4.49
N THR A 35 -14.74 0.21 -5.68
CA THR A 35 -14.58 -1.13 -6.24
C THR A 35 -13.43 -1.88 -5.58
N GLU A 36 -12.29 -1.22 -5.35
CA GLU A 36 -11.09 -1.82 -4.74
C GLU A 36 -11.14 -1.84 -3.20
N ARG A 37 -11.77 -0.83 -2.56
CA ARG A 37 -12.03 -0.74 -1.11
C ARG A 37 -13.50 -0.33 -0.84
N PRO A 38 -14.41 -1.29 -0.65
CA PRO A 38 -15.78 -0.97 -0.24
C PRO A 38 -15.78 -0.32 1.16
N GLY A 39 -16.23 0.94 1.24
CA GLY A 39 -16.30 1.71 2.49
C GLY A 39 -15.14 2.69 2.73
N TRP A 40 -14.36 3.04 1.70
CA TRP A 40 -13.33 4.08 1.78
C TRP A 40 -13.91 5.44 2.21
N ASP A 41 -13.25 6.08 3.17
CA ASP A 41 -13.66 7.35 3.80
C ASP A 41 -13.10 8.60 3.09
N GLY A 42 -12.41 8.41 1.96
CA GLY A 42 -11.79 9.49 1.19
C GLY A 42 -10.43 9.93 1.74
N THR A 43 -9.91 9.28 2.80
CA THR A 43 -8.57 9.61 3.31
C THR A 43 -7.48 8.96 2.46
N PRO A 44 -6.36 9.66 2.19
CA PRO A 44 -5.27 9.09 1.40
C PRO A 44 -4.69 7.87 2.11
N ALA A 45 -4.49 6.78 1.36
CA ALA A 45 -3.99 5.54 1.93
C ALA A 45 -2.56 5.71 2.45
N ASN A 46 -2.37 5.46 3.75
CA ASN A 46 -1.05 5.52 4.38
C ASN A 46 -0.22 4.27 4.02
N ALA A 47 1.10 4.42 3.93
CA ALA A 47 2.03 3.33 3.66
C ALA A 47 1.92 2.17 4.67
N ILE A 48 1.55 2.47 5.92
CA ILE A 48 1.35 1.46 6.97
C ILE A 48 0.06 0.68 6.75
N SER A 49 -1.06 1.35 6.45
CA SER A 49 -2.34 0.68 6.20
C SER A 49 -2.29 -0.18 4.94
N GLU A 50 -1.54 0.26 3.91
CA GLU A 50 -1.28 -0.55 2.74
C GLU A 50 -0.40 -1.76 3.06
N ALA A 51 0.69 -1.58 3.80
CA ALA A 51 1.52 -2.71 4.19
C ALA A 51 0.75 -3.77 4.99
N LEU A 52 -0.14 -3.35 5.91
CA LEU A 52 -1.02 -4.24 6.67
C LEU A 52 -2.03 -4.97 5.77
N PHE A 53 -2.63 -4.25 4.81
CA PHE A 53 -3.56 -4.84 3.85
C PHE A 53 -2.87 -5.88 2.97
N LEU A 54 -1.70 -5.55 2.43
CA LEU A 54 -0.85 -6.44 1.64
C LEU A 54 -0.39 -7.67 2.46
N ALA A 55 0.03 -7.46 3.71
CA ALA A 55 0.46 -8.53 4.61
C ALA A 55 -0.69 -9.45 5.04
N SER A 56 -1.91 -8.93 5.16
CA SER A 56 -3.10 -9.70 5.51
C SER A 56 -3.67 -10.49 4.33
N SER A 57 -3.11 -10.33 3.12
CA SER A 57 -3.54 -11.12 1.98
C SER A 57 -3.18 -12.60 2.18
N LEU A 58 -4.12 -13.49 1.82
CA LEU A 58 -3.96 -14.94 1.96
C LEU A 58 -2.58 -15.48 1.51
N PRO A 59 -2.03 -15.11 0.33
CA PRO A 59 -0.71 -15.59 -0.07
C PRO A 59 0.43 -15.03 0.80
N ALA A 60 0.33 -13.80 1.30
CA ALA A 60 1.33 -13.21 2.18
C ALA A 60 1.35 -13.92 3.55
N VAL A 61 0.18 -14.23 4.12
CA VAL A 61 0.08 -14.97 5.39
C VAL A 61 0.72 -16.36 5.25
N VAL A 62 0.44 -17.08 4.16
CA VAL A 62 1.07 -18.37 3.88
C VAL A 62 2.59 -18.25 3.80
N LEU A 63 3.11 -17.22 3.11
CA LEU A 63 4.56 -16.99 3.03
C LEU A 63 5.19 -16.61 4.37
N ILE A 64 4.50 -15.87 5.23
CA ILE A 64 4.98 -15.56 6.58
C ILE A 64 5.13 -16.85 7.40
N VAL A 65 4.11 -17.72 7.37
CA VAL A 65 4.16 -19.02 8.05
C VAL A 65 5.26 -19.90 7.47
N ALA A 66 5.40 -19.95 6.14
CA ALA A 66 6.46 -20.69 5.48
C ALA A 66 7.86 -20.16 5.86
N THR A 67 8.01 -18.84 5.98
CA THR A 67 9.25 -18.21 6.44
C THR A 67 9.58 -18.63 7.87
N ALA A 68 8.60 -18.59 8.77
CA ALA A 68 8.76 -19.04 10.15
C ALA A 68 9.17 -20.52 10.21
N LEU A 69 8.57 -21.39 9.39
CA LEU A 69 8.96 -22.80 9.28
C LEU A 69 10.38 -22.97 8.74
N ALA A 70 10.73 -22.26 7.66
CA ALA A 70 12.05 -22.34 7.05
C ALA A 70 13.15 -21.94 8.05
N LEU A 71 12.92 -20.89 8.83
CA LEU A 71 13.79 -20.48 9.93
C LEU A 71 13.81 -21.53 11.04
N ARG A 72 12.66 -22.07 11.47
CA ARG A 72 12.57 -23.06 12.55
C ARG A 72 13.30 -24.37 12.25
N PHE A 73 13.26 -24.81 11.00
CA PHE A 73 13.91 -26.04 10.53
C PHE A 73 15.32 -25.80 9.97
N ARG A 74 15.77 -24.54 9.83
CA ARG A 74 17.02 -24.14 9.17
C ARG A 74 17.25 -24.87 7.84
N SER A 75 16.18 -25.05 7.07
CA SER A 75 16.25 -25.81 5.82
C SER A 75 16.79 -24.93 4.69
N LYS A 76 17.89 -25.36 4.04
CA LYS A 76 18.47 -24.68 2.86
C LYS A 76 17.44 -24.56 1.73
N TRP A 77 16.71 -25.65 1.47
CA TRP A 77 15.65 -25.70 0.47
C TRP A 77 14.43 -24.86 0.87
N GLY A 78 14.12 -24.82 2.17
CA GLY A 78 13.06 -23.99 2.70
C GLY A 78 13.34 -22.49 2.52
N GLY A 79 14.58 -22.05 2.80
CA GLY A 79 14.99 -20.67 2.56
C GLY A 79 14.86 -20.26 1.09
N LEU A 80 15.28 -21.13 0.16
CA LEU A 80 15.17 -20.87 -1.27
C LEU A 80 13.71 -20.77 -1.73
N ALA A 81 12.85 -21.71 -1.29
CA ALA A 81 11.43 -21.69 -1.60
C ALA A 81 10.70 -20.45 -1.05
N VAL A 82 11.10 -19.98 0.13
CA VAL A 82 10.53 -18.77 0.74
C VAL A 82 10.94 -17.52 -0.02
N VAL A 83 12.23 -17.35 -0.33
CA VAL A 83 12.72 -16.17 -1.07
C VAL A 83 12.15 -16.13 -2.48
N SER A 84 12.05 -17.28 -3.17
CA SER A 84 11.41 -17.35 -4.48
C SER A 84 9.91 -17.05 -4.37
N GLY A 85 9.22 -17.58 -3.36
CA GLY A 85 7.80 -17.29 -3.10
C GLY A 85 7.53 -15.80 -2.89
N TRP A 86 8.32 -15.13 -2.07
CA TRP A 86 8.25 -13.67 -1.88
C TRP A 86 8.51 -12.90 -3.17
N SER A 87 9.50 -13.32 -3.96
CA SER A 87 9.86 -12.69 -5.24
C SER A 87 8.76 -12.84 -6.29
N ILE A 88 8.12 -14.01 -6.36
CA ILE A 88 6.98 -14.28 -7.23
C ILE A 88 5.80 -13.43 -6.81
N LEU A 89 5.49 -13.36 -5.51
CA LEU A 89 4.39 -12.54 -5.01
C LEU A 89 4.57 -11.05 -5.36
N ILE A 90 5.77 -10.50 -5.15
CA ILE A 90 6.09 -9.11 -5.52
C ILE A 90 5.97 -8.94 -7.04
N SER A 91 6.49 -9.88 -7.84
CA SER A 91 6.41 -9.81 -9.30
C SER A 91 4.96 -9.78 -9.79
N LEU A 92 4.10 -10.64 -9.24
CA LEU A 92 2.67 -10.64 -9.56
C LEU A 92 1.97 -9.35 -9.11
N ARG A 93 2.42 -8.72 -8.02
CA ARG A 93 1.86 -7.45 -7.54
C ARG A 93 2.37 -6.24 -8.31
N VAL A 94 3.57 -6.28 -8.88
CA VAL A 94 4.15 -5.16 -9.64
C VAL A 94 3.81 -5.25 -11.12
N PHE A 95 3.90 -6.44 -11.70
CA PHE A 95 3.71 -6.71 -13.13
C PHE A 95 2.41 -7.45 -13.46
N GLY A 96 1.55 -7.69 -12.46
CA GLY A 96 0.24 -8.27 -12.68
C GLY A 96 -0.54 -7.46 -13.70
N THR A 97 -1.15 -8.14 -14.67
CA THR A 97 -1.96 -7.49 -15.70
C THR A 97 -3.19 -6.86 -15.06
N ASP A 98 -3.30 -5.53 -15.18
CA ASP A 98 -4.49 -4.74 -14.88
C ASP A 98 -5.27 -4.51 -16.19
N PRO A 99 -6.12 -5.46 -16.65
CA PRO A 99 -6.78 -5.37 -17.96
C PRO A 99 -7.74 -4.17 -18.07
N THR A 100 -8.19 -3.63 -16.94
CA THR A 100 -9.16 -2.53 -16.83
C THR A 100 -8.51 -1.19 -16.49
N GLY A 101 -7.21 -1.16 -16.15
CA GLY A 101 -6.50 0.04 -15.69
C GLY A 101 -7.07 0.66 -14.40
N THR A 102 -7.92 -0.07 -13.67
CA THR A 102 -8.58 0.41 -12.44
C THR A 102 -7.57 0.73 -11.35
N ARG A 103 -6.50 -0.05 -11.24
CA ARG A 103 -5.44 0.17 -10.27
C ARG A 103 -4.62 1.43 -10.53
N GLN A 104 -4.35 1.76 -11.80
CA GLN A 104 -3.69 3.02 -12.14
C GLN A 104 -4.58 4.21 -11.78
N LYS A 105 -5.88 4.13 -12.08
CA LYS A 105 -6.85 5.17 -11.70
C LYS A 105 -6.96 5.31 -10.18
N ALA A 106 -7.04 4.20 -9.43
CA ALA A 106 -7.07 4.20 -7.97
C ALA A 106 -5.76 4.71 -7.32
N THR A 107 -4.62 4.58 -8.00
CA THR A 107 -3.33 5.17 -7.57
C THR A 107 -3.33 6.69 -7.78
N ILE A 108 -3.88 7.18 -8.90
CA ILE A 108 -4.05 8.62 -9.16
C ILE A 108 -5.05 9.24 -8.17
N GLU A 109 -6.10 8.49 -7.81
CA GLU A 109 -7.12 8.88 -6.83
C GLU A 109 -6.60 8.85 -5.38
N GLY A 110 -5.44 8.22 -5.13
CA GLY A 110 -4.79 8.20 -3.80
C GLY A 110 -5.34 7.17 -2.81
N CYS A 111 -6.25 6.30 -3.25
CA CYS A 111 -6.76 5.19 -2.42
C CYS A 111 -5.81 3.99 -2.41
N ILE A 112 -4.91 3.88 -3.39
CA ILE A 112 -3.79 2.93 -3.37
C ILE A 112 -2.51 3.70 -3.08
N GLY A 113 -1.98 3.50 -1.87
CA GLY A 113 -0.71 4.05 -1.44
C GLY A 113 0.50 3.31 -2.04
N SER A 114 1.70 3.85 -1.82
CA SER A 114 2.92 3.22 -2.31
C SER A 114 3.20 1.90 -1.56
N PRO A 115 3.37 0.76 -2.27
CA PRO A 115 3.68 -0.53 -1.64
C PRO A 115 5.15 -0.62 -1.17
N THR A 116 5.90 0.48 -1.22
CA THR A 116 7.35 0.54 -0.93
C THR A 116 7.69 0.03 0.46
N LEU A 117 6.87 0.35 1.46
CA LEU A 117 7.10 -0.09 2.84
C LEU A 117 6.97 -1.61 2.98
N PHE A 118 6.00 -2.22 2.29
CA PHE A 118 5.84 -3.67 2.23
C PHE A 118 7.02 -4.33 1.51
N ILE A 119 7.43 -3.80 0.36
CA ILE A 119 8.57 -4.34 -0.41
C ILE A 119 9.87 -4.27 0.41
N ALA A 120 10.12 -3.16 1.11
CA ALA A 120 11.28 -3.00 1.98
C ALA A 120 11.26 -4.03 3.13
N LEU A 121 10.10 -4.28 3.73
CA LEU A 121 9.94 -5.28 4.78
C LEU A 121 10.21 -6.69 4.24
N VAL A 122 9.67 -7.04 3.07
CA VAL A 122 9.91 -8.34 2.44
C VAL A 122 11.40 -8.52 2.10
N ALA A 123 12.05 -7.48 1.58
CA ALA A 123 13.50 -7.51 1.34
C ALA A 123 14.29 -7.82 2.61
N ALA A 124 13.94 -7.18 3.74
CA ALA A 124 14.56 -7.46 5.04
C ALA A 124 14.32 -8.91 5.50
N ILE A 125 13.11 -9.45 5.32
CA ILE A 125 12.80 -10.86 5.61
C ILE A 125 13.65 -11.80 4.76
N CYS A 126 13.78 -11.54 3.46
CA CYS A 126 14.60 -12.36 2.57
C CYS A 126 16.07 -12.36 3.00
N ILE A 127 16.64 -11.20 3.31
CA ILE A 127 18.02 -11.08 3.81
C ILE A 127 18.19 -11.87 5.12
N ALA A 128 17.29 -11.68 6.08
CA ALA A 128 17.32 -12.40 7.35
C ALA A 128 17.24 -13.93 7.15
N THR A 129 16.38 -14.38 6.22
CA THR A 129 16.23 -15.80 5.89
C THR A 129 17.50 -16.37 5.28
N ILE A 130 18.13 -15.67 4.34
CA ILE A 130 19.38 -16.09 3.72
C ILE A 130 20.49 -16.18 4.77
N LEU A 131 20.68 -15.13 5.57
CA LEU A 131 21.71 -15.10 6.62
C LEU A 131 21.52 -16.21 7.66
N TYR A 132 20.27 -16.52 8.01
CA TYR A 132 19.98 -17.53 9.03
C TYR A 132 20.03 -18.98 8.50
N THR A 133 19.83 -19.18 7.21
CA THR A 133 19.86 -20.51 6.56
C THR A 133 21.18 -20.79 5.83
N ALA A 134 22.05 -19.79 5.67
CA ALA A 134 23.38 -19.96 5.11
C ALA A 134 24.20 -20.98 5.92
N PRO A 135 24.83 -21.98 5.27
CA PRO A 135 25.74 -22.86 5.96
C PRO A 135 26.94 -22.05 6.46
N THR A 136 27.24 -22.14 7.75
CA THR A 136 28.55 -21.71 8.26
C THR A 136 29.59 -22.63 7.64
N GLU A 137 30.30 -22.15 6.62
CA GLU A 137 31.45 -22.82 6.04
C GLU A 137 32.43 -23.15 7.17
N ARG A 138 32.54 -24.42 7.54
CA ARG A 138 33.68 -24.88 8.34
C ARG A 138 34.87 -24.77 7.39
N ARG A 139 35.56 -23.63 7.40
CA ARG A 139 36.81 -23.41 6.67
C ARG A 139 37.83 -24.43 7.18
N SER A 140 37.86 -25.63 6.62
CA SER A 140 38.95 -26.58 6.81
C SER A 140 40.08 -26.13 5.89
N ASN A 141 41.08 -25.52 6.50
CA ASN A 141 42.36 -25.26 5.90
C ASN A 141 43.24 -26.44 6.29
N ASP A 142 43.14 -27.55 5.55
CA ASP A 142 44.02 -28.72 5.63
C ASP A 142 44.34 -29.19 4.21
#